data_AF-A0A372NUA0-F1
#
_entry.id   AF-A0A372NUA0-F1
#
_cell.length_a   1.000
_cell.length_b   1.000
_cell.length_c   1.000
_cell.angle_alpha   90.00
_cell.angle_beta   90.00
_cell.angle_gamma   90.00
#
_symmetry.space_group_name_H-M   'P 1'
#
loop_
_entity.id
_entity.type
_entity.pdbx_description
1 polymer ?
#
loop_
_entity_poly.entity_id
_entity_poly.type
_entity_poly.pdbx_seq_one_letter_code
_entity_poly.pdbx_strand_id
1 'polypeptide(L)'
;MKSAPVVNLNTIDPEDIGDVLAKIECSFNIKFESEDLNHVKTFGALCDLVIGKVKQVQADSCTTQQAFYKLRNAINAKKEVDRCDLKPTTKLCELFPRDNRIEVIADVEEEMGLHMNLLRPKQGIVWAFALSLLVFITVSFVYSIVGYVGMVASITGLILAGKFGKELKVKTLGDLSEKIAREHYLKCRRDAQTVNRTEIIDKVRDLFADNFQLEPATLTKQARFA
;
A
#
# COMPACT_ATOMS: atom_id res chain seq x y z
N MET A 1 -9.36 32.51 -0.44
CA MET A 1 -9.07 31.06 -0.40
C MET A 1 -8.81 30.62 -1.84
N LYS A 2 -7.56 30.29 -2.21
CA LYS A 2 -7.27 29.72 -3.52
C LYS A 2 -7.78 28.27 -3.49
N SER A 3 -8.76 27.94 -4.33
CA SER A 3 -9.14 26.55 -4.59
C SER A 3 -7.87 25.80 -5.01
N ALA A 4 -7.52 24.72 -4.31
CA ALA A 4 -6.49 23.82 -4.79
C ALA A 4 -6.87 23.34 -6.20
N PRO A 5 -5.92 23.22 -7.14
CA PRO A 5 -6.21 22.71 -8.47
C PRO A 5 -6.78 21.29 -8.34
N VAL A 6 -7.96 21.08 -8.91
CA VAL A 6 -8.57 19.75 -8.98
C VAL A 6 -7.68 18.89 -9.88
N VAL A 7 -7.16 17.77 -9.34
CA VAL A 7 -6.41 16.82 -10.16
C VAL A 7 -7.35 16.16 -11.14
N ASN A 8 -6.95 16.14 -12.41
CA ASN A 8 -7.63 15.38 -13.44
C ASN A 8 -6.96 14.00 -13.53
N LEU A 9 -7.70 12.93 -13.22
CA LEU A 9 -7.16 11.57 -13.26
C LEU A 9 -7.02 11.05 -14.70
N ASN A 10 -7.55 11.77 -15.69
CA ASN A 10 -7.40 11.44 -17.10
C ASN A 10 -5.96 11.55 -17.64
N THR A 11 -5.04 12.13 -16.88
CA THR A 11 -3.61 12.18 -17.23
C THR A 11 -2.84 10.96 -16.74
N ILE A 12 -3.49 10.07 -16.00
CA ILE A 12 -2.88 8.86 -15.43
C ILE A 12 -3.13 7.70 -16.39
N ASP A 13 -2.14 6.82 -16.52
CA ASP A 13 -2.26 5.63 -17.35
C ASP A 13 -3.42 4.73 -16.86
N PRO A 14 -4.30 4.25 -17.75
CA PRO A 14 -5.34 3.29 -17.41
C PRO A 14 -4.83 2.02 -16.70
N GLU A 15 -3.62 1.55 -17.02
CA GLU A 15 -3.01 0.40 -16.35
C GLU A 15 -2.71 0.71 -14.87
N ASP A 16 -2.16 1.90 -14.59
CA ASP A 16 -1.88 2.33 -13.21
C ASP A 16 -3.17 2.54 -12.40
N ILE A 17 -4.27 2.96 -13.04
CA ILE A 17 -5.60 3.00 -12.42
C ILE A 17 -6.06 1.57 -12.08
N GLY A 18 -5.86 0.62 -12.98
CA GLY A 18 -6.15 -0.80 -12.77
C GLY A 18 -5.48 -1.36 -11.51
N ASP A 19 -4.22 -1.00 -11.27
CA ASP A 19 -3.49 -1.39 -10.07
C ASP A 19 -4.13 -0.89 -8.78
N VAL A 20 -4.63 0.36 -8.77
CA VAL A 20 -5.34 0.92 -7.61
C VAL A 20 -6.68 0.23 -7.40
N LEU A 21 -7.42 -0.04 -8.48
CA LEU A 21 -8.68 -0.76 -8.42
C LEU A 21 -8.49 -2.17 -7.83
N ALA A 22 -7.44 -2.89 -8.24
CA ALA A 22 -7.11 -4.20 -7.67
C ALA A 22 -6.82 -4.11 -6.15
N LYS A 23 -6.11 -3.07 -5.69
CA LYS A 23 -5.90 -2.85 -4.24
C LYS A 23 -7.21 -2.59 -3.49
N ILE A 24 -8.14 -1.84 -4.08
CA ILE A 24 -9.47 -1.58 -3.50
C ILE A 24 -10.26 -2.89 -3.39
N GLU A 25 -10.30 -3.70 -4.46
CA GLU A 25 -10.92 -5.02 -4.45
C GLU A 25 -10.40 -5.90 -3.31
N CYS A 26 -9.07 -5.98 -3.16
CA CYS A 26 -8.45 -6.76 -2.10
C CYS A 26 -8.74 -6.21 -0.70
N SER A 27 -8.75 -4.89 -0.51
CA SER A 27 -8.95 -4.27 0.81
C SER A 27 -10.38 -4.42 1.32
N PHE A 28 -11.36 -4.24 0.43
CA PHE A 28 -12.79 -4.30 0.75
C PHE A 28 -13.46 -5.63 0.38
N ASN A 29 -12.70 -6.60 -0.14
CA ASN A 29 -13.20 -7.89 -0.62
C ASN A 29 -14.41 -7.75 -1.57
N ILE A 30 -14.27 -6.85 -2.55
CA ILE A 30 -15.25 -6.62 -3.61
C ILE A 30 -14.67 -7.01 -4.97
N LYS A 31 -15.53 -7.06 -5.98
CA LYS A 31 -15.14 -7.26 -7.38
C LYS A 31 -15.80 -6.22 -8.28
N PHE A 32 -14.98 -5.56 -9.09
CA PHE A 32 -15.41 -4.71 -10.18
C PHE A 32 -15.59 -5.54 -11.44
N GLU A 33 -16.76 -5.41 -12.05
CA GLU A 33 -17.06 -5.95 -13.37
C GLU A 33 -16.79 -4.84 -14.40
N SER A 34 -16.47 -5.22 -15.63
CA SER A 34 -16.18 -4.26 -16.70
C SER A 34 -17.34 -3.28 -16.93
N GLU A 35 -18.57 -3.77 -16.78
CA GLU A 35 -19.79 -2.98 -16.90
C GLU A 35 -19.92 -1.92 -15.80
N ASP A 36 -19.48 -2.23 -14.58
CA ASP A 36 -19.52 -1.27 -13.46
C ASP A 36 -18.67 -0.04 -13.76
N LEU A 37 -17.48 -0.26 -14.34
CA LEU A 37 -16.48 0.78 -14.57
C LEU A 37 -16.79 1.66 -15.78
N ASN A 38 -17.54 1.16 -16.76
CA ASN A 38 -17.94 1.91 -17.96
C ASN A 38 -18.72 3.20 -17.64
N HIS A 39 -19.41 3.23 -16.50
CA HIS A 39 -20.21 4.38 -16.06
C HIS A 39 -19.48 5.29 -15.06
N VAL A 40 -18.31 4.89 -14.56
CA VAL A 40 -17.53 5.64 -13.58
C VAL A 40 -16.70 6.72 -14.27
N LYS A 41 -17.23 7.95 -14.31
CA LYS A 41 -16.55 9.10 -14.93
C LYS A 41 -15.77 9.96 -13.93
N THR A 42 -16.09 9.85 -12.64
CA THR A 42 -15.49 10.67 -11.59
C THR A 42 -15.06 9.85 -10.40
N PHE A 43 -14.09 10.36 -9.64
CA PHE A 43 -13.65 9.78 -8.38
C PHE A 43 -14.82 9.63 -7.37
N GLY A 44 -15.75 10.58 -7.36
CA GLY A 44 -16.97 10.48 -6.54
C GLY A 44 -17.83 9.27 -6.93
N ALA A 45 -18.05 9.05 -8.24
CA ALA A 45 -18.80 7.91 -8.73
C ALA A 45 -18.11 6.57 -8.40
N LEU A 46 -16.77 6.53 -8.42
CA LEU A 46 -16.00 5.37 -7.97
C LEU A 46 -16.23 5.08 -6.48
N CYS A 47 -16.18 6.11 -5.64
CA CYS A 47 -16.44 5.96 -4.20
C CYS A 47 -17.85 5.42 -3.94
N ASP A 48 -18.85 5.96 -4.63
CA ASP A 48 -20.24 5.52 -4.51
C ASP A 48 -20.40 4.06 -4.97
N LEU A 49 -19.71 3.66 -6.05
CA LEU A 49 -19.66 2.27 -6.52
C LEU A 49 -19.07 1.32 -5.47
N VAL A 50 -17.94 1.69 -4.85
CA VAL A 50 -17.32 0.91 -3.78
C VAL A 50 -18.29 0.75 -2.60
N ILE A 51 -18.89 1.84 -2.14
CA ILE A 51 -19.87 1.81 -1.05
C ILE A 51 -21.05 0.90 -1.40
N GLY A 52 -21.55 0.96 -2.64
CA GLY A 52 -22.66 0.13 -3.12
C GLY A 52 -22.33 -1.36 -3.14
N LYS A 53 -21.09 -1.73 -3.46
CA LYS A 53 -20.64 -3.14 -3.51
C LYS A 53 -20.32 -3.73 -2.14
N VAL A 54 -20.00 -2.90 -1.14
CA VAL A 54 -19.73 -3.36 0.22
C VAL A 54 -21.04 -3.75 0.91
N LYS A 55 -21.20 -5.06 1.17
CA LYS A 55 -22.43 -5.68 1.71
C LYS A 55 -22.51 -5.68 3.23
N GLN A 56 -21.41 -5.39 3.90
CA GLN A 56 -21.29 -5.37 5.35
C GLN A 56 -22.14 -4.29 6.01
N VAL A 57 -22.49 -4.52 7.26
CA VAL A 57 -23.33 -3.65 8.11
C VAL A 57 -22.53 -2.42 8.55
N GLN A 58 -23.19 -1.25 8.60
CA GLN A 58 -22.57 -0.04 9.12
C GLN A 58 -22.22 -0.19 10.61
N ALA A 59 -21.00 0.21 10.98
CA ALA A 59 -20.58 0.39 12.37
C ALA A 59 -19.52 1.51 12.46
N ASP A 60 -19.68 2.39 13.45
CA ASP A 60 -18.91 3.65 13.53
C ASP A 60 -17.50 3.51 14.13
N SER A 61 -17.12 2.29 14.52
CA SER A 61 -15.77 2.05 15.08
C SER A 61 -14.67 2.33 14.05
N CYS A 62 -13.58 2.95 14.49
CA CYS A 62 -12.47 3.32 13.62
C CYS A 62 -11.62 2.12 13.23
N THR A 63 -11.37 1.94 11.93
CA THR A 63 -10.61 0.78 11.43
C THR A 63 -9.10 0.93 11.66
N THR A 64 -8.56 2.15 11.56
CA THR A 64 -7.15 2.43 11.91
C THR A 64 -6.86 2.13 13.37
N GLN A 65 -7.77 2.49 14.28
CA GLN A 65 -7.63 2.16 15.69
C GLN A 65 -7.63 0.65 15.92
N GLN A 66 -8.48 -0.09 15.21
CA GLN A 66 -8.51 -1.55 15.29
C GLN A 66 -7.22 -2.18 14.74
N ALA A 67 -6.70 -1.67 13.62
CA ALA A 67 -5.41 -2.09 13.07
C ALA A 67 -4.27 -1.84 14.08
N PHE A 68 -4.26 -0.68 14.75
CA PHE A 68 -3.29 -0.37 15.78
C PHE A 68 -3.33 -1.36 16.95
N TYR A 69 -4.51 -1.70 17.45
CA TYR A 69 -4.62 -2.67 18.53
C TYR A 69 -4.24 -4.09 18.10
N LYS A 70 -4.59 -4.51 16.87
CA LYS A 70 -4.15 -5.80 16.33
C LYS A 70 -2.63 -5.86 16.23
N LEU A 71 -2.01 -4.82 15.67
CA LEU A 71 -0.56 -4.71 15.53
C LEU A 71 0.15 -4.68 16.88
N ARG A 72 -0.36 -3.88 17.84
CA ARG A 72 0.16 -3.83 19.21
C ARG A 72 0.11 -5.21 19.87
N ASN A 73 -0.99 -5.93 19.70
CA ASN A 73 -1.15 -7.26 20.28
C ASN A 73 -0.18 -8.26 19.63
N ALA A 74 -0.02 -8.23 18.30
CA ALA A 74 0.91 -9.10 17.59
C ALA A 74 2.38 -8.86 18.01
N ILE A 75 2.78 -7.60 18.16
CA ILE A 75 4.12 -7.26 18.65
C ILE A 75 4.33 -7.75 20.10
N ASN A 76 3.31 -7.61 20.94
CA ASN A 76 3.39 -8.03 22.34
C ASN A 76 3.29 -9.55 22.53
N ALA A 77 2.71 -10.29 21.59
CA ALA A 77 2.60 -11.75 21.66
C ALA A 77 3.96 -12.45 21.67
N LYS A 78 4.99 -11.82 21.10
CA LYS A 78 6.35 -12.37 21.00
C LYS A 78 7.34 -11.80 22.03
N LYS A 79 6.98 -10.77 22.79
CA LYS A 79 7.81 -10.22 23.87
C LYS A 79 7.36 -10.79 25.21
N GLU A 80 8.13 -11.75 25.74
CA GLU A 80 7.87 -12.36 27.05
C GLU A 80 7.99 -11.38 28.24
N VAL A 81 8.59 -10.21 28.04
CA VAL A 81 8.91 -9.26 29.11
C VAL A 81 8.37 -7.88 28.77
N ASP A 82 7.46 -7.42 29.64
CA ASP A 82 6.74 -6.14 29.65
C ASP A 82 5.92 -5.82 28.40
N ARG A 83 4.59 -5.76 28.60
CA ARG A 83 3.66 -5.12 27.66
C ARG A 83 4.13 -3.69 27.44
N CYS A 84 4.88 -3.46 26.37
CA CYS A 84 5.33 -2.14 26.01
C CYS A 84 4.10 -1.25 25.82
N ASP A 85 4.09 -0.07 26.46
CA ASP A 85 3.09 0.98 26.19
C ASP A 85 3.38 1.57 24.81
N LEU A 86 3.03 0.79 23.78
CA LEU A 86 3.18 1.19 22.40
C LEU A 86 2.16 2.28 22.11
N LYS A 87 2.65 3.42 21.64
CA LYS A 87 1.85 4.58 21.24
C LYS A 87 1.87 4.70 19.72
N PRO A 88 0.87 5.37 19.10
CA PRO A 88 0.91 5.64 17.67
C PRO A 88 2.18 6.36 17.21
N THR A 89 2.78 7.18 18.09
CA THR A 89 4.02 7.92 17.83
C THR A 89 5.29 7.11 18.02
N THR A 90 5.21 5.86 18.51
CA THR A 90 6.37 4.99 18.68
C THR A 90 7.02 4.73 17.32
N LYS A 91 8.35 4.92 17.25
CA LYS A 91 9.09 4.75 16.00
C LYS A 91 9.27 3.28 15.66
N LEU A 92 9.01 2.92 14.41
CA LEU A 92 9.18 1.56 13.94
C LEU A 92 10.64 1.10 13.93
N CYS A 93 11.59 2.02 13.78
CA CYS A 93 13.01 1.67 13.85
C CYS A 93 13.46 1.20 15.23
N GLU A 94 12.74 1.59 16.29
CA GLU A 94 13.00 1.15 17.68
C GLU A 94 12.35 -0.21 17.95
N LEU A 95 11.22 -0.51 17.29
CA LEU A 95 10.52 -1.79 17.41
C LEU A 95 11.11 -2.88 16.50
N PHE A 96 11.60 -2.49 15.33
CA PHE A 96 12.15 -3.37 14.30
C PHE A 96 13.60 -2.95 13.99
N PRO A 97 14.59 -3.36 14.80
CA PRO A 97 15.98 -2.98 14.60
C PRO A 97 16.53 -3.56 13.30
N ARG A 98 17.50 -2.87 12.68
CA ARG A 98 17.96 -3.16 11.31
C ARG A 98 18.59 -4.56 11.15
N ASP A 99 19.12 -5.13 12.23
CA ASP A 99 19.89 -6.37 12.18
C ASP A 99 18.99 -7.58 11.91
N ASN A 100 17.91 -7.74 12.67
CA ASN A 100 16.90 -8.80 12.56
C ASN A 100 15.54 -8.32 12.00
N ARG A 101 15.49 -7.13 11.41
CA ARG A 101 14.25 -6.48 10.92
C ARG A 101 13.34 -7.39 10.09
N ILE A 102 13.92 -8.17 9.18
CA ILE A 102 13.17 -9.01 8.24
C ILE A 102 12.44 -10.12 9.00
N GLU A 103 13.13 -10.77 9.93
CA GLU A 103 12.60 -11.85 10.76
C GLU A 103 11.51 -11.33 11.70
N VAL A 104 11.78 -10.25 12.45
CA VAL A 104 10.80 -9.70 13.40
C VAL A 104 9.53 -9.20 12.69
N ILE A 105 9.64 -8.62 11.49
CA ILE A 105 8.46 -8.23 10.72
C ILE A 105 7.72 -9.46 10.21
N ALA A 106 8.42 -10.49 9.73
CA ALA A 106 7.79 -11.73 9.27
C ALA A 106 6.99 -12.40 10.40
N ASP A 107 7.55 -12.46 11.61
CA ASP A 107 6.86 -13.01 12.79
C ASP A 107 5.58 -12.24 13.13
N VAL A 108 5.61 -10.90 13.02
CA VAL A 108 4.43 -10.05 13.25
C VAL A 108 3.40 -10.20 12.14
N GLU A 109 3.83 -10.33 10.88
CA GLU A 109 2.94 -10.59 9.74
C GLU A 109 2.24 -11.95 9.88
N GLU A 110 2.97 -12.98 10.32
CA GLU A 110 2.43 -14.31 10.60
C GLU A 110 1.38 -14.26 11.72
N GLU A 111 1.70 -13.64 12.84
CA GLU A 111 0.78 -13.47 13.98
C GLU A 111 -0.48 -12.70 13.59
N MET A 112 -0.36 -11.71 12.71
CA MET A 112 -1.50 -10.95 12.20
C MET A 112 -2.30 -11.65 11.10
N GLY A 113 -1.72 -12.68 10.45
CA GLY A 113 -2.31 -13.32 9.27
C GLY A 113 -2.42 -12.40 8.05
N LEU A 114 -1.54 -11.40 7.93
CA LEU A 114 -1.50 -10.49 6.79
C LEU A 114 -0.09 -10.02 6.46
N HIS A 115 0.18 -9.80 5.18
CA HIS A 115 1.43 -9.23 4.69
C HIS A 115 1.34 -7.71 4.60
N MET A 116 2.13 -6.98 5.40
CA MET A 116 2.12 -5.52 5.49
C MET A 116 2.98 -4.86 4.42
N ASN A 117 3.90 -5.61 3.81
CA ASN A 117 4.85 -5.11 2.80
C ASN A 117 5.56 -3.83 3.28
N LEU A 118 6.10 -3.87 4.51
CA LEU A 118 6.68 -2.72 5.21
C LEU A 118 8.09 -2.37 4.72
N LEU A 119 8.77 -3.32 4.10
CA LEU A 119 10.17 -3.23 3.70
C LEU A 119 10.36 -2.75 2.27
N ARG A 120 11.43 -2.00 2.04
CA ARG A 120 11.87 -1.58 0.71
C ARG A 120 13.41 -1.60 0.59
N PRO A 121 13.95 -1.82 -0.63
CA PRO A 121 15.36 -1.68 -0.90
C PRO A 121 15.85 -0.24 -0.68
N LYS A 122 17.16 -0.09 -0.45
CA LYS A 122 17.82 1.22 -0.45
C LYS A 122 17.75 1.79 -1.87
N GLN A 123 17.27 3.03 -2.01
CA GLN A 123 17.07 3.67 -3.32
C GLN A 123 18.32 3.65 -4.20
N GLY A 124 19.51 3.87 -3.63
CA GLY A 124 20.77 3.81 -4.40
C GLY A 124 21.05 2.44 -5.04
N ILE A 125 20.64 1.34 -4.41
CA ILE A 125 20.78 -0.01 -4.97
C ILE A 125 19.81 -0.22 -6.13
N VAL A 126 18.57 0.25 -5.98
CA VAL A 126 17.56 0.20 -7.05
C VAL A 126 18.04 0.99 -8.27
N TRP A 127 18.52 2.22 -8.07
CA TRP A 127 19.06 3.06 -9.15
C TRP A 127 20.26 2.42 -9.84
N ALA A 128 21.18 1.81 -9.08
CA ALA A 128 22.34 1.13 -9.66
C ALA A 128 21.94 -0.03 -10.59
N PHE A 129 21.04 -0.91 -10.14
CA PHE A 129 20.58 -2.02 -10.99
C PHE A 129 19.65 -1.57 -12.12
N ALA A 130 18.83 -0.53 -11.93
CA ALA A 130 18.00 0.03 -12.98
C ALA A 130 18.86 0.66 -14.11
N LEU A 131 19.89 1.42 -13.74
CA LEU A 131 20.85 1.98 -14.70
C LEU A 131 21.61 0.86 -15.43
N SER A 132 22.07 -0.15 -14.68
CA SER A 132 22.71 -1.35 -15.23
C SER A 132 21.80 -2.03 -16.27
N LEU A 133 20.51 -2.18 -15.97
CA LEU A 133 19.54 -2.77 -16.89
C LEU A 133 19.42 -1.96 -18.20
N LEU A 134 19.33 -0.63 -18.10
CA LEU A 134 19.28 0.24 -19.29
C LEU A 134 20.55 0.11 -20.15
N VAL A 135 21.73 0.06 -19.51
CA VAL A 135 23.00 -0.16 -20.20
C VAL A 135 22.97 -1.52 -20.93
N PHE A 136 22.56 -2.59 -20.27
CA PHE A 136 22.54 -3.91 -20.90
C PHE A 136 21.49 -4.04 -22.01
N ILE A 137 20.37 -3.33 -21.94
CA ILE A 137 19.40 -3.23 -23.05
C ILE A 137 20.09 -2.61 -24.28
N THR A 138 20.81 -1.51 -24.10
CA THR A 138 21.54 -0.87 -25.23
C THR A 138 22.66 -1.74 -25.78
N VAL A 139 23.44 -2.39 -24.92
CA VAL A 139 24.52 -3.32 -25.32
C VAL A 139 23.96 -4.53 -26.07
N SER A 140 22.74 -4.98 -25.76
CA SER A 140 22.12 -6.13 -26.42
C SER A 140 21.92 -5.93 -27.93
N PHE A 141 21.83 -4.68 -28.41
CA PHE A 141 21.73 -4.38 -29.85
C PHE A 141 23.06 -4.58 -30.60
N VAL A 142 24.20 -4.52 -29.91
CA VAL A 142 25.53 -4.70 -30.51
C VAL A 142 26.08 -6.09 -30.19
N TYR A 143 25.92 -6.53 -28.94
CA TYR A 143 26.42 -7.80 -28.41
C TYR A 143 25.30 -8.56 -27.70
N SER A 144 24.50 -9.31 -28.47
CA SER A 144 23.26 -9.91 -27.97
C SER A 144 23.44 -10.86 -26.80
N ILE A 145 24.51 -11.67 -26.78
CA ILE A 145 24.77 -12.60 -25.65
C ILE A 145 25.13 -11.83 -24.37
N VAL A 146 26.03 -10.85 -24.47
CA VAL A 146 26.50 -10.06 -23.32
C VAL A 146 25.36 -9.21 -22.75
N GLY A 147 24.57 -8.57 -23.63
CA GLY A 147 23.40 -7.81 -23.23
C GLY A 147 22.38 -8.66 -22.50
N TYR A 148 22.03 -9.84 -23.04
CA TYR A 148 21.07 -10.74 -22.40
C TYR A 148 21.53 -11.21 -21.02
N VAL A 149 22.78 -11.66 -20.88
CA VAL A 149 23.33 -12.10 -19.58
C VAL A 149 23.30 -10.95 -18.56
N GLY A 150 23.67 -9.75 -18.97
CA GLY A 150 23.65 -8.58 -18.10
C GLY A 150 22.24 -8.11 -17.71
N MET A 151 21.26 -8.26 -18.61
CA MET A 151 19.85 -8.03 -18.30
C MET A 151 19.36 -8.99 -17.22
N VAL A 152 19.60 -10.30 -17.39
CA VAL A 152 19.21 -11.32 -16.41
C VAL A 152 19.88 -11.06 -15.05
N ALA A 153 21.17 -10.72 -15.03
CA ALA A 153 21.88 -10.38 -13.82
C ALA A 153 21.29 -9.14 -13.13
N SER A 154 20.95 -8.11 -13.89
CA SER A 154 20.36 -6.86 -13.35
C SER A 154 18.95 -7.08 -12.78
N ILE A 155 18.11 -7.85 -13.48
CA ILE A 155 16.77 -8.23 -13.01
C ILE A 155 16.88 -9.06 -11.73
N THR A 156 17.76 -10.06 -11.70
CA THR A 156 18.00 -10.89 -10.51
C THR A 156 18.48 -10.04 -9.34
N GLY A 157 19.37 -9.07 -9.60
CA GLY A 157 19.84 -8.09 -8.62
C GLY A 157 18.71 -7.24 -8.03
N LEU A 158 17.77 -6.77 -8.85
CA LEU A 158 16.59 -6.02 -8.40
C LEU A 158 15.67 -6.88 -7.52
N ILE A 159 15.42 -8.14 -7.91
CA ILE A 159 14.60 -9.07 -7.12
C ILE A 159 15.24 -9.32 -5.76
N LEU A 160 16.55 -9.60 -5.72
CA LEU A 160 17.28 -9.80 -4.48
C LEU A 160 17.31 -8.54 -3.62
N ALA A 161 17.52 -7.37 -4.22
CA ALA A 161 17.47 -6.10 -3.51
C ALA A 161 16.11 -5.87 -2.85
N GLY A 162 15.01 -6.22 -3.54
CA GLY A 162 13.66 -6.20 -2.99
C GLY A 162 13.52 -7.10 -1.76
N LYS A 163 14.03 -8.33 -1.82
CA LYS A 163 13.95 -9.32 -0.74
C LYS A 163 14.81 -8.97 0.48
N PHE A 164 15.96 -8.33 0.27
CA PHE A 164 16.89 -7.92 1.34
C PHE A 164 16.74 -6.44 1.74
N GLY A 165 15.69 -5.77 1.23
CA GLY A 165 15.41 -4.39 1.58
C GLY A 165 15.16 -4.24 3.07
N LYS A 166 15.96 -3.43 3.74
CA LYS A 166 15.81 -3.16 5.18
C LYS A 166 15.25 -1.77 5.47
N GLU A 167 14.94 -0.96 4.46
CA GLU A 167 14.39 0.38 4.70
C GLU A 167 12.89 0.29 4.97
N LEU A 168 12.40 1.06 5.95
CA LEU A 168 10.98 1.09 6.29
C LEU A 168 10.24 2.08 5.38
N LYS A 169 9.04 1.70 4.91
CA LYS A 169 8.18 2.58 4.11
C LYS A 169 7.52 3.68 4.95
N VAL A 170 7.28 3.41 6.23
CA VAL A 170 6.63 4.31 7.19
C VAL A 170 7.47 4.47 8.45
N LYS A 171 7.22 5.54 9.23
CA LYS A 171 8.10 5.92 10.34
C LYS A 171 7.58 5.45 11.70
N THR A 172 6.27 5.54 11.92
CA THR A 172 5.66 5.29 13.23
C THR A 172 4.66 4.13 13.21
N LEU A 173 4.33 3.63 14.40
CA LEU A 173 3.35 2.56 14.57
C LEU A 173 1.94 3.00 14.12
N GLY A 174 1.60 4.28 14.31
CA GLY A 174 0.37 4.89 13.81
C GLY A 174 0.33 4.89 12.28
N ASP A 175 1.42 5.31 11.62
CA ASP A 175 1.50 5.29 10.15
C ASP A 175 1.35 3.87 9.58
N LEU A 176 1.92 2.87 10.26
CA LEU A 176 1.78 1.48 9.89
C LEU A 176 0.34 1.00 10.07
N SER A 177 -0.29 1.34 11.18
CA SER A 177 -1.70 1.01 11.44
C SER A 177 -2.62 1.62 10.38
N GLU A 178 -2.34 2.86 9.97
CA GLU A 178 -3.06 3.56 8.91
C GLU A 178 -2.89 2.87 7.55
N LYS A 179 -1.66 2.50 7.20
CA LYS A 179 -1.34 1.74 5.98
C LYS A 179 -2.05 0.40 5.94
N ILE A 180 -2.02 -0.39 7.01
CA ILE A 180 -2.67 -1.71 7.06
C ILE A 180 -4.19 -1.56 6.99
N ALA A 181 -4.77 -0.59 7.71
CA ALA A 181 -6.20 -0.32 7.64
C ALA A 181 -6.67 0.11 6.24
N ARG A 182 -5.79 0.76 5.46
CA ARG A 182 -6.05 1.16 4.08
C ARG A 182 -5.97 -0.02 3.10
N GLU A 183 -4.94 -0.85 3.21
CA GLU A 183 -4.68 -1.95 2.25
C GLU A 183 -5.41 -3.25 2.60
N HIS A 184 -5.80 -3.42 3.86
CA HIS A 184 -6.45 -4.63 4.38
C HIS A 184 -7.64 -4.28 5.27
N TYR A 185 -8.52 -3.39 4.79
CA TYR A 185 -9.61 -2.80 5.58
C TYR A 185 -10.44 -3.84 6.30
N LEU A 186 -11.01 -4.81 5.58
CA LEU A 186 -11.87 -5.84 6.20
C LEU A 186 -11.11 -6.75 7.15
N LYS A 187 -9.85 -7.09 6.83
CA LYS A 187 -9.01 -7.91 7.73
C LYS A 187 -8.69 -7.18 9.04
N CYS A 188 -8.69 -5.85 9.05
CA CYS A 188 -8.47 -5.06 10.26
C CYS A 188 -9.69 -5.00 11.18
N ARG A 189 -10.91 -5.19 10.64
CA ARG A 189 -12.14 -5.17 11.45
C ARG A 189 -12.13 -6.28 12.49
N ARG A 190 -12.64 -5.97 13.68
CA ARG A 190 -12.89 -6.94 14.76
C ARG A 190 -14.04 -7.87 14.38
N ASP A 191 -15.09 -7.28 13.81
CA ASP A 191 -16.20 -8.01 13.22
C ASP A 191 -16.16 -7.84 11.70
N ALA A 192 -15.87 -8.94 11.00
CA ALA A 192 -15.75 -8.99 9.54
C ALA A 192 -17.07 -8.67 8.80
N GLN A 193 -18.21 -8.70 9.50
CA GLN A 193 -19.52 -8.33 8.96
C GLN A 193 -19.80 -6.83 9.04
N THR A 194 -18.86 -6.02 9.56
CA THR A 194 -19.06 -4.59 9.77
C THR A 194 -18.08 -3.71 9.02
N VAL A 195 -18.52 -2.53 8.60
CA VAL A 195 -17.70 -1.49 7.95
C VAL A 195 -18.11 -0.10 8.45
N ASN A 196 -17.20 0.86 8.38
CA ASN A 196 -17.55 2.26 8.53
C ASN A 196 -17.59 2.91 7.13
N ARG A 197 -18.79 3.11 6.57
CA ARG A 197 -19.00 3.68 5.23
C ARG A 197 -18.40 5.08 5.07
N THR A 198 -18.34 5.86 6.14
CA THR A 198 -17.71 7.18 6.13
C THR A 198 -16.19 7.07 5.90
N GLU A 199 -15.54 6.06 6.50
CA GLU A 199 -14.10 5.82 6.30
C GLU A 199 -13.77 5.29 4.91
N ILE A 200 -14.68 4.56 4.24
CA ILE A 200 -14.41 3.94 2.93
C ILE A 200 -13.92 4.99 1.93
N ILE A 201 -14.58 6.14 1.87
CA ILE A 201 -14.23 7.22 0.93
C ILE A 201 -12.81 7.71 1.20
N ASP A 202 -12.46 7.89 2.47
CA ASP A 202 -11.14 8.37 2.86
C ASP A 202 -10.07 7.33 2.54
N LYS A 203 -10.32 6.04 2.81
CA LYS A 203 -9.38 4.96 2.46
C LYS A 203 -9.18 4.78 0.98
N VAL A 204 -10.24 4.90 0.17
CA VAL A 204 -10.15 4.89 -1.29
C VAL A 204 -9.34 6.10 -1.76
N ARG A 205 -9.58 7.30 -1.20
CA ARG A 205 -8.80 8.51 -1.53
C ARG A 205 -7.33 8.34 -1.20
N ASP A 206 -7.02 7.79 -0.03
CA ASP A 206 -5.65 7.56 0.40
C ASP A 206 -4.95 6.52 -0.46
N LEU A 207 -5.66 5.51 -0.99
CA LEU A 207 -5.08 4.54 -1.93
C LEU A 207 -4.65 5.21 -3.23
N PHE A 208 -5.50 6.08 -3.78
CA PHE A 208 -5.17 6.89 -4.96
C PHE A 208 -4.01 7.85 -4.67
N ALA A 209 -4.08 8.59 -3.55
CA ALA A 209 -3.05 9.56 -3.18
C ALA A 209 -1.68 8.91 -2.99
N ASP A 210 -1.63 7.75 -2.32
CA ASP A 210 -0.39 7.00 -2.08
C ASP A 210 0.18 6.40 -3.36
N ASN A 211 -0.66 5.83 -4.23
CA ASN A 211 -0.22 5.24 -5.51
C ASN A 211 0.29 6.29 -6.50
N PHE A 212 -0.40 7.43 -6.61
CA PHE A 212 -0.10 8.47 -7.60
C PHE A 212 0.72 9.63 -7.04
N GLN A 213 1.12 9.56 -5.76
CA GLN A 213 1.85 10.62 -5.05
C GLN A 213 1.12 11.98 -5.11
N LEU A 214 -0.21 11.94 -5.04
CA LEU A 214 -1.05 13.13 -5.08
C LEU A 214 -1.29 13.66 -3.67
N GLU A 215 -1.47 14.97 -3.54
CA GLU A 215 -1.98 15.54 -2.29
C GLU A 215 -3.46 15.14 -2.12
N PRO A 216 -3.88 14.49 -1.01
CA PRO A 216 -5.27 14.03 -0.85
C PRO A 216 -6.31 15.15 -1.03
N ALA A 217 -5.98 16.39 -0.66
CA ALA A 217 -6.85 17.56 -0.81
C ALA A 217 -7.19 17.91 -2.26
N THR A 218 -6.39 17.44 -3.22
CA THR A 218 -6.59 17.69 -4.65
C THR A 218 -7.53 16.65 -5.29
N LEU A 219 -7.74 15.51 -4.64
CA LEU A 219 -8.62 14.43 -5.11
C LEU A 219 -10.07 14.67 -4.66
N THR A 220 -10.74 15.58 -5.35
CA THR A 220 -12.14 15.90 -5.10
C THR A 220 -13.09 14.89 -5.75
N LYS A 221 -14.36 14.86 -5.32
CA LYS A 221 -15.40 14.03 -5.96
C LYS A 221 -15.57 14.29 -7.46
N GLN A 222 -15.16 15.46 -7.94
CA GLN A 222 -15.29 15.87 -9.34
C GLN A 222 -14.06 15.54 -10.20
N ALA A 223 -12.98 14.99 -9.60
CA ALA A 223 -11.82 14.53 -10.35
C ALA A 223 -12.26 13.50 -11.39
N ARG A 224 -11.94 13.72 -12.67
CA ARG A 224 -12.43 12.90 -13.80
C ARG A 224 -11.40 11.88 -14.22
N PHE A 225 -11.86 10.68 -14.59
CA PHE A 225 -11.03 9.65 -15.21
C PHE A 225 -10.89 9.86 -16.74
N ALA A 226 -11.83 10.58 -17.35
CA ALA A 226 -11.84 11.01 -18.75
C ALA A 226 -12.70 12.28 -18.92
#